data_AF-A0AAQ0QH08-F1
#
_entry.id   AF-A0AAQ0QH08-F1
#
_cell.length_a   1.000
_cell.length_b   1.000
_cell.length_c   1.000
_cell.angle_alpha   90.00
_cell.angle_beta   90.00
_cell.angle_gamma   90.00
#
_symmetry.space_group_name_H-M   'P 1'
#
loop_
_entity.id
_entity.type
_entity.pdbx_description
1 polymer ?
#
loop_
_entity_poly.entity_id
_entity_poly.type
_entity_poly.pdbx_seq_one_letter_code
_entity_poly.pdbx_strand_id
1 'polypeptide(L)'
;MSMEKSVSDRKGIDPMLVLGKAVDMGISVNGGDFPLGALPMKMQRIVREANDCYGYPVDYLAGAMLVAVGLGIGNTHFARLKGKWDESAILFMALVGRPGACKSHPLNFAIRPFTELDGKATRAYVCI
;
A
#
# COMPACT_ATOMS: atom_id res chain seq x y z
N MET A 1 -13.73 50.33 -25.48
CA MET A 1 -13.10 49.61 -26.59
C MET A 1 -12.26 48.50 -25.97
N SER A 2 -12.60 47.24 -26.25
CA SER A 2 -11.98 45.96 -25.82
C SER A 2 -12.16 45.65 -24.32
N MET A 3 -13.00 44.73 -23.83
CA MET A 3 -13.49 43.40 -24.28
C MET A 3 -12.42 42.29 -24.21
N GLU A 4 -12.77 41.24 -23.44
CA GLU A 4 -12.23 39.86 -23.37
C GLU A 4 -10.99 39.61 -22.49
N LYS A 5 -10.89 38.55 -21.66
CA LYS A 5 -11.75 37.37 -21.46
C LYS A 5 -11.42 36.71 -20.11
N SER A 6 -12.45 36.35 -19.36
CA SER A 6 -12.40 35.39 -18.24
C SER A 6 -11.97 34.01 -18.77
N VAL A 7 -10.81 33.50 -18.34
CA VAL A 7 -10.42 32.11 -18.60
C VAL A 7 -10.78 31.27 -17.38
N SER A 8 -11.86 30.52 -17.57
CA SER A 8 -12.38 29.45 -16.73
C SER A 8 -11.29 28.45 -16.32
N ASP A 9 -11.20 28.24 -15.01
CA ASP A 9 -10.40 27.24 -14.32
C ASP A 9 -10.89 25.82 -14.68
N ARG A 10 -10.48 25.32 -15.85
CA ARG A 10 -10.61 23.91 -16.22
C ARG A 10 -9.36 23.20 -15.71
N LYS A 11 -9.50 22.54 -14.56
CA LYS A 11 -8.53 21.62 -13.98
C LYS A 11 -8.41 20.36 -14.87
N GLY A 12 -7.89 20.56 -16.08
CA GLY A 12 -7.56 19.50 -17.02
C GLY A 12 -6.42 18.68 -16.43
N ILE A 13 -6.59 17.38 -16.41
CA ILE A 13 -5.51 16.45 -16.07
C ILE A 13 -4.46 16.61 -17.17
N ASP A 14 -3.33 17.22 -16.84
CA ASP A 14 -2.24 17.40 -17.79
C ASP A 14 -1.65 16.03 -18.12
N PRO A 15 -1.77 15.54 -19.37
CA PRO A 15 -1.30 14.21 -19.74
C PRO A 15 0.21 14.08 -19.60
N MET A 16 0.97 15.17 -19.71
CA MET A 16 2.42 15.18 -19.48
C MET A 16 2.76 15.06 -18.00
N LEU A 17 1.91 15.59 -17.10
CA LEU A 17 2.08 15.40 -15.65
C LEU A 17 1.75 13.97 -15.23
N VAL A 18 0.75 13.35 -15.85
CA VAL A 18 0.42 11.93 -15.61
C VAL A 18 1.50 11.01 -16.19
N LEU A 19 1.99 11.29 -17.40
CA LEU A 19 3.11 10.57 -17.98
C LEU A 19 4.37 10.74 -17.13
N GLY A 20 4.67 11.95 -16.66
CA GLY A 20 5.81 12.23 -15.78
C GLY A 20 5.74 11.41 -14.49
N LYS A 21 4.58 11.38 -13.83
CA LYS A 21 4.35 10.54 -12.65
C LYS A 21 4.45 9.03 -12.95
N ALA A 22 3.97 8.59 -14.10
CA ALA A 22 4.05 7.19 -14.51
C ALA A 22 5.48 6.77 -14.89
N VAL A 23 6.25 7.68 -15.48
CA VAL A 23 7.66 7.50 -15.83
C VAL A 23 8.54 7.55 -14.58
N ASP A 24 8.27 8.44 -13.62
CA ASP A 24 8.93 8.44 -12.31
C ASP A 24 8.66 7.13 -11.54
N MET A 25 7.43 6.59 -11.62
CA MET A 25 7.14 5.23 -11.13
C MET A 25 7.92 4.16 -11.91
N GLY A 26 8.10 4.32 -13.22
CA GLY A 26 8.83 3.39 -14.09
C GLY A 26 10.35 3.43 -13.93
N ILE A 27 10.93 4.56 -13.56
CA ILE A 27 12.39 4.72 -13.37
C ILE A 27 12.85 4.11 -12.04
N SER A 28 11.98 4.02 -11.02
CA SER A 28 12.26 3.26 -9.79
C SER A 28 12.42 1.75 -10.04
N VAL A 29 12.11 1.24 -11.24
CA VAL A 29 12.13 -0.19 -11.55
C VAL A 29 13.52 -0.69 -11.99
N ASN A 30 14.46 0.21 -12.30
CA ASN A 30 15.81 -0.16 -12.79
C ASN A 30 16.93 0.07 -11.75
N GLY A 31 16.67 -0.21 -10.47
CA GLY A 31 17.68 0.06 -9.43
C GLY A 31 17.45 -0.39 -7.98
N GLY A 32 16.29 -0.77 -7.45
CA GLY A 32 14.94 -0.29 -7.72
C GLY A 32 14.17 -0.35 -6.39
N ASP A 33 14.22 0.74 -5.62
CA ASP A 33 13.61 0.80 -4.29
C ASP A 33 12.08 0.67 -4.39
N PHE A 34 11.44 0.14 -3.35
CA PHE A 34 9.98 0.00 -3.33
C PHE A 34 9.31 1.37 -3.52
N PRO A 35 8.27 1.48 -4.40
CA PRO A 35 7.63 2.74 -4.73
C PRO A 35 6.74 3.25 -3.58
N LEU A 36 7.36 3.72 -2.50
CA LEU A 36 6.66 4.28 -1.34
C LEU A 36 5.71 5.42 -1.72
N GLY A 37 6.06 6.21 -2.75
CA GLY A 37 5.26 7.32 -3.23
C GLY A 37 3.86 6.92 -3.73
N ALA A 38 3.65 5.65 -4.10
CA ALA A 38 2.35 5.14 -4.52
C ALA A 38 1.41 4.82 -3.34
N LEU A 39 1.94 4.69 -2.11
CA LEU A 39 1.14 4.40 -0.94
C LEU A 39 0.48 5.65 -0.36
N PRO A 40 -0.65 5.53 0.36
CA PRO A 40 -1.23 6.64 1.12
C PRO A 40 -0.23 7.28 2.09
N MET A 41 -0.30 8.61 2.26
CA MET A 41 0.63 9.38 3.11
C MET A 41 0.77 8.83 4.54
N LYS A 42 -0.32 8.30 5.12
CA LYS A 42 -0.29 7.68 6.45
C LYS A 42 0.60 6.44 6.49
N MET A 43 0.53 5.59 5.47
CA MET A 43 1.35 4.38 5.38
C MET A 43 2.81 4.74 5.15
N GLN A 44 3.08 5.71 4.25
CA GLN A 44 4.44 6.20 4.03
C GLN A 44 5.09 6.70 5.32
N ARG A 45 4.33 7.44 6.14
CA ARG A 45 4.84 7.97 7.41
C ARG A 45 5.21 6.84 8.39
N ILE A 46 4.31 5.87 8.56
CA ILE A 46 4.57 4.70 9.42
C ILE A 46 5.82 3.94 8.95
N VAL A 47 5.97 3.74 7.64
CA VAL A 47 7.13 3.01 7.10
C VAL A 47 8.44 3.77 7.38
N ARG A 48 8.46 5.09 7.19
CA ARG A 48 9.65 5.92 7.48
C ARG A 48 9.97 5.90 8.98
N GLU A 49 8.99 6.16 9.83
CA GLU A 49 9.18 6.16 11.29
C GLU A 49 9.66 4.80 11.81
N ALA A 50 9.16 3.69 11.26
CA ALA A 50 9.58 2.36 11.65
C ALA A 50 10.96 1.98 11.10
N ASN A 51 11.35 2.51 9.93
CA ASN A 51 12.72 2.41 9.43
C ASN A 51 13.68 3.15 10.37
N ASP A 52 13.34 4.37 10.79
CA ASP A 52 14.18 5.19 11.69
C ASP A 52 14.29 4.58 13.10
N CYS A 53 13.18 4.07 13.67
CA CYS A 53 13.17 3.55 15.04
C CYS A 53 13.70 2.11 15.15
N TYR A 54 13.32 1.23 14.22
CA TYR A 54 13.58 -0.21 14.33
C TYR A 54 14.56 -0.74 13.27
N GLY A 55 14.96 0.09 12.30
CA GLY A 55 15.81 -0.34 11.20
C GLY A 55 15.12 -1.31 10.24
N TYR A 56 13.78 -1.33 10.19
CA TYR A 56 13.07 -2.22 9.28
C TYR A 56 13.27 -1.78 7.83
N PRO A 57 13.66 -2.67 6.91
CA PRO A 57 13.73 -2.34 5.49
C PRO A 57 12.37 -1.83 5.00
N VAL A 58 12.41 -0.70 4.29
CA VAL A 58 11.22 -0.02 3.76
C VAL A 58 10.34 -0.98 2.96
N ASP A 59 10.95 -1.75 2.07
CA ASP A 59 10.24 -2.65 1.16
C ASP A 59 9.51 -3.77 1.91
N TYR A 60 10.11 -4.28 3.00
CA TYR A 60 9.54 -5.37 3.79
C TYR A 60 8.33 -4.89 4.60
N LEU A 61 8.43 -3.71 5.21
CA LEU A 61 7.32 -3.17 5.98
C LEU A 61 6.20 -2.66 5.07
N ALA A 62 6.53 -1.91 4.03
CA ALA A 62 5.55 -1.42 3.07
C ALA A 62 4.78 -2.58 2.41
N GLY A 63 5.50 -3.65 2.06
CA GLY A 63 4.90 -4.86 1.53
C GLY A 63 4.01 -5.58 2.55
N ALA A 64 4.47 -5.75 3.79
CA ALA A 64 3.67 -6.34 4.87
C ALA A 64 2.37 -5.55 5.13
N MET A 65 2.43 -4.21 5.05
CA MET A 65 1.25 -3.37 5.20
C MET A 65 0.26 -3.54 4.05
N LEU A 66 0.72 -3.76 2.81
CA LEU A 66 -0.18 -4.07 1.68
C LEU A 66 -0.93 -5.38 1.91
N VAL A 67 -0.24 -6.41 2.41
CA VAL A 67 -0.88 -7.69 2.79
C VAL A 67 -1.92 -7.46 3.89
N ALA A 68 -1.58 -6.66 4.90
CA ALA A 68 -2.50 -6.31 5.99
C ALA A 68 -3.75 -5.56 5.47
N VAL A 69 -3.61 -4.67 4.49
CA VAL A 69 -4.74 -3.99 3.85
C VAL A 69 -5.59 -4.98 3.04
N GLY A 70 -4.96 -5.86 2.25
CA GLY A 70 -5.68 -6.90 1.51
C GLY A 70 -6.47 -7.83 2.44
N LEU A 71 -5.87 -8.21 3.58
CA LEU A 71 -6.56 -8.98 4.63
C LEU A 71 -7.74 -8.22 5.24
N GLY A 72 -7.57 -6.92 5.49
CA GLY A 72 -8.63 -6.06 6.04
C GLY A 72 -9.81 -5.85 5.08
N ILE A 73 -9.55 -5.80 3.77
CA ILE A 73 -10.61 -5.80 2.75
C ILE A 73 -11.26 -7.18 2.68
N GLY A 74 -10.45 -8.24 2.63
CA GLY A 74 -10.90 -9.62 2.51
C GLY A 74 -11.85 -9.82 1.33
N ASN A 75 -12.83 -10.71 1.50
CA ASN A 75 -13.84 -11.01 0.48
C ASN A 75 -15.06 -10.06 0.53
N THR A 76 -14.95 -8.92 1.22
CA THR A 76 -16.09 -8.01 1.38
C THR A 76 -16.24 -7.06 0.19
N HIS A 77 -15.14 -6.69 -0.47
CA HIS A 77 -15.14 -5.78 -1.61
C HIS A 77 -14.44 -6.43 -2.80
N PHE A 78 -15.10 -6.37 -3.96
CA PHE A 78 -14.56 -6.86 -5.23
C PHE A 78 -14.32 -5.68 -6.17
N ALA A 79 -13.13 -5.64 -6.78
CA ALA A 79 -12.79 -4.67 -7.80
C ALA A 79 -13.26 -5.19 -9.16
N ARG A 80 -14.24 -4.51 -9.76
CA ARG A 80 -14.70 -4.83 -11.12
C ARG A 80 -13.75 -4.25 -12.15
N LEU A 81 -12.95 -5.11 -12.78
CA LEU A 81 -12.10 -4.74 -13.89
C LEU A 81 -12.88 -4.88 -15.21
N LYS A 82 -12.68 -3.93 -16.13
CA LYS A 82 -13.29 -3.78 -17.47
C LYS A 82 -14.15 -4.99 -17.93
N GLY A 83 -15.48 -4.93 -17.73
CA GLY A 83 -16.41 -6.00 -18.08
C GLY A 83 -17.07 -6.67 -16.86
N LYS A 84 -17.20 -8.02 -16.91
CA LYS A 84 -17.77 -8.91 -15.86
C LYS A 84 -16.69 -9.57 -14.97
N TRP A 85 -15.47 -9.03 -14.93
CA TRP A 85 -14.38 -9.60 -14.13
C TRP A 85 -14.33 -8.92 -12.76
N ASP A 86 -14.80 -9.62 -11.74
CA ASP A 86 -14.75 -9.16 -10.35
C ASP A 86 -13.56 -9.82 -9.66
N GLU A 87 -12.57 -9.01 -9.27
CA GLU A 87 -11.34 -9.48 -8.62
C GLU A 87 -11.38 -9.17 -7.12
N SER A 88 -10.97 -10.12 -6.29
CA SER A 88 -10.86 -9.90 -4.84
C SER A 88 -9.53 -9.22 -4.51
N ALA A 89 -9.49 -8.47 -3.40
CA ALA A 89 -8.27 -7.80 -2.94
C ALA A 89 -7.30 -8.75 -2.21
N ILE A 90 -7.09 -9.96 -2.73
CA ILE A 90 -6.21 -10.98 -2.12
C ILE A 90 -4.78 -10.75 -2.63
N LEU A 91 -3.87 -10.46 -1.70
CA LEU A 91 -2.46 -10.26 -2.01
C LEU A 91 -1.60 -11.32 -1.31
N PHE A 92 -0.85 -12.08 -2.10
CA PHE A 92 0.18 -13.00 -1.61
C PHE A 92 1.56 -12.37 -1.80
N MET A 93 2.34 -12.33 -0.73
CA MET A 93 3.68 -11.73 -0.74
C MET A 93 4.69 -12.66 -0.07
N ALA A 94 5.86 -12.80 -0.69
CA ALA A 94 6.99 -13.53 -0.14
C ALA A 94 8.16 -12.56 0.14
N LEU A 95 8.64 -12.56 1.39
CA LEU A 95 9.81 -11.76 1.80
C LEU A 95 11.08 -12.62 1.75
N VAL A 96 12.01 -12.29 0.84
CA VAL A 96 13.27 -13.04 0.66
C VAL A 96 14.46 -12.15 1.01
N GLY A 97 15.40 -12.69 1.79
CA GLY A 97 16.68 -12.03 2.09
C GLY A 97 17.59 -12.90 2.95
N ARG A 98 18.72 -12.37 3.40
CA ARG A 98 19.67 -13.12 4.25
C ARG A 98 19.10 -13.51 5.63
N PRO A 99 19.55 -14.61 6.26
CA PRO A 99 19.23 -14.90 7.65
C PRO A 99 19.56 -13.70 8.55
N GLY A 100 18.66 -13.36 9.48
CA GLY A 100 18.82 -12.17 10.34
C GLY A 100 18.40 -10.83 9.72
N ALA A 101 17.98 -10.78 8.45
CA ALA A 101 17.57 -9.54 7.77
C ALA A 101 16.18 -8.98 8.20
N CYS A 102 15.77 -9.17 9.46
CA CYS A 102 14.53 -8.61 10.02
C CYS A 102 13.29 -8.80 9.14
N LYS A 103 13.05 -10.01 8.61
CA LYS A 103 11.87 -10.32 7.77
C LYS A 103 10.60 -10.51 8.58
N SER A 104 10.69 -11.28 9.66
CA SER A 104 9.50 -11.67 10.45
C SER A 104 8.98 -10.52 11.31
N HIS A 105 9.84 -9.62 11.77
CA HIS A 105 9.50 -8.51 12.65
C HIS A 105 8.54 -7.48 12.01
N PRO A 106 8.82 -6.93 10.81
CA PRO A 106 7.91 -6.01 10.13
C PRO A 106 6.61 -6.69 9.71
N LEU A 107 6.66 -7.97 9.31
CA LEU A 107 5.47 -8.74 8.98
C LEU A 107 4.55 -8.90 10.20
N ASN A 108 5.12 -9.33 11.32
CA ASN A 108 4.38 -9.46 12.58
C ASN A 108 3.84 -8.11 13.05
N PHE A 109 4.61 -7.03 12.91
CA PHE A 109 4.14 -5.68 13.26
C PHE A 109 2.90 -5.27 12.47
N ALA A 110 2.90 -5.50 11.14
CA ALA A 110 1.77 -5.14 10.29
C ALA A 110 0.53 -6.03 10.52
N ILE A 111 0.73 -7.33 10.79
CA ILE A 111 -0.37 -8.31 10.94
C ILE A 111 -0.91 -8.37 12.38
N ARG A 112 -0.13 -7.97 13.39
CA ARG A 112 -0.51 -7.96 14.81
C ARG A 112 -1.96 -7.54 15.10
N PRO A 113 -2.51 -6.42 14.57
CA PRO A 113 -3.89 -6.06 14.85
C PRO A 113 -4.89 -7.15 14.44
N PHE A 114 -4.65 -7.84 13.33
CA PHE A 114 -5.50 -8.94 12.88
C PHE A 114 -5.33 -10.18 13.76
N THR A 115 -4.11 -10.51 14.18
CA THR A 115 -3.87 -11.61 15.13
C THR A 115 -4.55 -11.36 16.48
N GLU A 116 -4.55 -10.12 16.97
CA GLU A 116 -5.23 -9.76 18.21
C GLU A 116 -6.75 -9.83 18.08
N LEU A 117 -7.30 -9.44 16.92
CA LEU A 117 -8.73 -9.59 16.60
C LEU A 117 -9.13 -11.06 16.53
N ASP A 118 -8.35 -11.89 15.84
CA ASP A 118 -8.60 -13.32 15.71
C ASP A 118 -8.55 -14.00 17.08
N GLY A 119 -7.53 -13.72 17.89
CA GLY A 119 -7.46 -14.26 19.25
C GLY A 119 -8.63 -13.84 20.15
N LYS A 120 -9.20 -12.65 19.97
CA LYS A 120 -10.43 -12.24 20.68
C LYS A 120 -11.63 -13.05 20.20
N ALA A 121 -11.77 -13.23 18.89
CA ALA A 121 -12.83 -14.04 18.30
C ALA A 121 -12.74 -15.49 18.79
N THR A 122 -11.56 -16.14 18.72
CA THR A 122 -11.35 -17.50 19.20
C THR A 122 -11.72 -17.65 20.67
N ARG A 123 -11.29 -16.72 21.54
CA ARG A 123 -11.68 -16.75 22.96
C ARG A 123 -13.18 -16.62 23.15
N ALA A 124 -13.85 -15.77 22.38
CA ALA A 124 -15.31 -15.65 22.43
C ALA A 124 -16.02 -16.94 21.99
N TYR A 125 -15.51 -17.63 20.97
CA TYR A 125 -16.05 -18.92 20.52
C TYR A 125 -15.82 -20.05 21.52
N VAL A 126 -14.65 -20.11 22.18
CA VAL A 126 -14.31 -21.16 23.14
C VAL A 126 -15.01 -20.98 24.50
N CYS A 127 -15.45 -19.76 24.81
CA CYS A 127 -16.21 -19.48 26.04
C CYS A 127 -17.73 -19.65 25.90
N ILE A 128 -18.22 -20.25 24.80
CA ILE A 128 -19.60 -20.72 24.61
C ILE A 128 -19.64 -22.22 24.88
#